data_AF-A0A2D0K9A4-F1
#
_entry.id   AF-A0A2D0K9A4-F1
#
_cell.length_a   1.000
_cell.length_b   1.000
_cell.length_c   1.000
_cell.angle_alpha   90.00
_cell.angle_beta   90.00
_cell.angle_gamma   90.00
#
_symmetry.space_group_name_H-M   'P 1'
#
loop_
_entity.id
_entity.type
_entity.pdbx_description
1 polymer ?
#
loop_
_entity_poly.entity_id
_entity_poly.type
_entity_poly.pdbx_seq_one_letter_code
_entity_poly.pdbx_strand_id
1 'polypeptide(L)'
;MYDNLKSLGITHPEDIDRYSLRQEANNDILKIYFRKDRGEFFAKSVKFKYPRQLKTVSDDNTGQGYKEVKEINTNLRYVLEELDQICKREQAEVDLKHKILDDLRHLEHVVANKIAEIEADLEKLTRK
;
A
#
# COMPACT_ATOMS: atom_id res chain seq x y z
N MET A 1 0.97 15.99 -2.95
CA MET A 1 0.58 15.95 -4.38
C MET A 1 1.61 15.03 -5.05
N TYR A 2 1.17 14.12 -5.92
CA TYR A 2 2.04 13.05 -6.45
C TYR A 2 2.69 13.49 -7.77
N ASP A 3 3.57 14.48 -7.68
CA ASP A 3 4.10 15.18 -8.86
C ASP A 3 5.14 14.32 -9.62
N ASN A 4 5.86 13.45 -8.91
CA ASN A 4 6.80 12.53 -9.55
C ASN A 4 6.07 11.42 -10.30
N LEU A 5 4.99 10.86 -9.72
CA LEU A 5 4.12 9.90 -10.41
C LEU A 5 3.44 10.52 -11.65
N LYS A 6 2.95 11.75 -11.54
CA LYS A 6 2.39 12.49 -12.69
C LYS A 6 3.42 12.73 -13.79
N SER A 7 4.66 13.04 -13.41
CA SER A 7 5.77 13.23 -14.35
C SER A 7 6.13 11.94 -15.11
N LEU A 8 5.81 10.76 -14.54
CA LEU A 8 5.92 9.46 -15.22
C LEU A 8 4.75 9.14 -16.16
N GLY A 9 3.76 10.05 -16.26
CA GLY A 9 2.55 9.83 -17.04
C GLY A 9 1.43 9.13 -16.27
N ILE A 10 1.53 9.00 -14.95
CA ILE A 10 0.47 8.43 -14.11
C ILE A 10 -0.48 9.57 -13.71
N THR A 11 -1.59 9.70 -14.44
CA THR A 11 -2.56 10.78 -14.25
C THR A 11 -3.45 10.57 -13.02
N HIS A 12 -3.71 9.31 -12.66
CA HIS A 12 -4.53 8.89 -11.51
C HIS A 12 -3.73 8.03 -10.53
N PRO A 13 -2.92 8.64 -9.65
CA PRO A 13 -2.19 7.92 -8.60
C PRO A 13 -3.10 7.14 -7.63
N GLU A 14 -4.34 7.58 -7.45
CA GLU A 14 -5.35 6.93 -6.61
C GLU A 14 -5.77 5.54 -7.08
N ASP A 15 -5.55 5.22 -8.36
CA ASP A 15 -5.87 3.91 -8.94
C ASP A 15 -4.76 2.89 -8.75
N ILE A 16 -3.63 3.29 -8.18
CA ILE A 16 -2.51 2.38 -7.88
C ILE A 16 -2.94 1.44 -6.76
N ASP A 17 -2.82 0.14 -7.02
CA ASP A 17 -3.10 -0.94 -6.07
C ASP A 17 -1.81 -1.36 -5.36
N ARG A 18 -0.75 -1.61 -6.14
CA ARG A 18 0.55 -2.04 -5.61
C ARG A 18 1.66 -1.80 -6.62
N TYR A 19 2.90 -1.87 -6.16
CA TYR A 19 4.07 -1.84 -7.02
C TYR A 19 5.07 -2.93 -6.66
N SER A 20 5.97 -3.23 -7.58
CA SER A 20 7.12 -4.11 -7.37
C SER A 20 8.37 -3.49 -7.98
N LEU A 21 9.46 -3.50 -7.22
CA LEU A 21 10.78 -3.07 -7.68
C LEU A 21 11.69 -4.30 -7.77
N ARG A 22 12.31 -4.52 -8.94
CA ARG A 22 13.30 -5.58 -9.13
C ARG A 22 14.57 -5.02 -9.75
N GLN A 23 15.72 -5.46 -9.29
CA GLN A 23 16.98 -5.11 -9.92
C GLN A 23 17.33 -6.16 -10.98
N GLU A 24 17.51 -5.72 -12.23
CA GLU A 24 17.93 -6.54 -13.36
C GLU A 24 19.27 -6.01 -13.90
N ALA A 25 20.35 -6.72 -13.59
CA ALA A 25 21.74 -6.33 -13.86
C ALA A 25 22.10 -4.93 -13.32
N ASN A 26 22.26 -3.94 -14.21
CA ASN A 26 22.54 -2.54 -13.88
C ASN A 26 21.30 -1.63 -14.00
N ASN A 27 20.10 -2.21 -13.96
CA ASN A 27 18.86 -1.47 -14.04
C ASN A 27 17.93 -1.82 -12.89
N ASP A 28 17.14 -0.84 -12.48
CA ASP A 28 15.97 -1.03 -11.64
C ASP A 28 14.72 -1.08 -12.52
N ILE A 29 13.92 -2.11 -12.31
CA ILE A 29 12.67 -2.36 -12.99
C ILE A 29 11.55 -2.11 -11.99
N LEU A 30 10.87 -0.99 -12.15
CA LEU A 30 9.68 -0.65 -11.40
C LEU A 30 8.46 -1.09 -12.20
N LYS A 31 7.58 -1.89 -11.59
CA LYS A 31 6.29 -2.25 -12.15
C LYS A 31 5.18 -1.81 -11.21
N ILE A 32 4.23 -1.04 -11.72
CA ILE A 32 3.09 -0.51 -10.96
C ILE A 32 1.84 -1.19 -11.50
N TYR A 33 1.00 -1.68 -10.59
CA TYR A 33 -0.26 -2.34 -10.87
C TYR A 33 -1.40 -1.39 -10.47
N PHE A 34 -2.36 -1.22 -11.37
CA PHE A 34 -3.56 -0.43 -11.11
C PHE A 34 -4.72 -1.34 -10.74
N ARG A 35 -5.71 -0.79 -10.05
CA ARG A 35 -6.97 -1.47 -9.79
C ARG A 35 -7.66 -1.79 -11.11
N LYS A 36 -8.40 -2.91 -11.12
CA LYS A 36 -9.22 -3.31 -12.26
C LYS A 36 -10.50 -2.49 -12.28
N ASP A 37 -10.85 -1.95 -13.45
CA ASP A 37 -12.13 -1.31 -13.64
C ASP A 37 -13.26 -2.36 -13.66
N ARG A 38 -14.49 -1.93 -13.34
CA ARG A 38 -15.67 -2.80 -13.37
C ARG A 38 -15.89 -3.32 -14.79
N GLY A 39 -15.61 -4.60 -15.01
CA GLY A 39 -15.74 -5.27 -16.32
C GLY A 39 -14.41 -5.63 -16.97
N GLU A 40 -13.27 -5.22 -16.42
CA GLU A 40 -11.96 -5.65 -16.91
C GLU A 40 -11.53 -6.99 -16.31
N PHE A 41 -11.07 -7.90 -17.17
CA PHE A 41 -10.58 -9.23 -16.75
C PHE A 41 -9.16 -9.18 -16.17
N PHE A 42 -8.38 -8.15 -16.53
CA PHE A 42 -6.98 -8.02 -16.12
C PHE A 42 -6.70 -6.62 -15.59
N ALA A 43 -5.95 -6.55 -14.49
CA ALA A 43 -5.44 -5.30 -13.96
C ALA A 43 -4.41 -4.68 -14.92
N LYS A 44 -4.55 -3.38 -15.21
CA LYS A 44 -3.57 -2.61 -16.00
C LYS A 44 -2.26 -2.53 -15.21
N SER A 45 -1.13 -2.52 -15.91
CA SER A 45 0.17 -2.29 -15.26
C SER A 45 1.11 -1.53 -16.19
N VAL A 46 2.00 -0.74 -15.60
CA VAL A 46 3.06 -0.02 -16.31
C VAL A 46 4.42 -0.47 -15.78
N LYS A 47 5.41 -0.48 -16.67
CA LYS A 47 6.78 -0.91 -16.37
C LYS A 47 7.75 0.20 -16.75
N PHE A 48 8.57 0.61 -15.79
CA PHE A 48 9.63 1.60 -15.95
C PHE A 48 10.98 0.95 -15.72
N LYS A 49 11.98 1.39 -16.50
CA LYS A 49 13.35 0.91 -16.41
C LYS A 49 14.25 2.11 -16.09
N TYR A 50 14.98 2.02 -14.99
CA TYR A 50 15.91 3.04 -14.53
C TYR A 50 17.33 2.51 -14.57
N PRO A 51 18.24 3.11 -15.35
CA PRO A 51 19.65 2.73 -15.30
C PRO A 51 20.27 3.18 -13.97
N ARG A 52 21.03 2.28 -13.34
CA ARG A 52 21.85 2.63 -12.17
C ARG A 52 23.17 3.25 -12.64
N GLN A 53 23.55 4.35 -12.00
CA GLN A 53 24.87 4.93 -12.21
C GLN A 53 25.89 4.17 -11.38
N LEU A 54 27.02 3.81 -12.00
CA LEU A 54 28.19 3.30 -11.30
C LEU A 54 28.96 4.51 -10.81
N LYS A 55 28.98 4.72 -9.48
CA LYS A 55 29.90 5.67 -8.87
C LYS A 55 30.99 4.92 -8.13
N THR A 56 32.22 5.30 -8.44
CA THR A 56 33.41 4.85 -7.74
C THR A 56 33.66 5.83 -6.61
N VAL A 57 33.47 5.41 -5.36
CA VAL A 57 33.76 6.24 -4.19
C VAL A 57 35.12 5.79 -3.64
N SER A 58 36.02 6.75 -3.43
CA SER A 58 37.31 6.52 -2.79
C SER A 58 37.10 6.21 -1.32
N ASP A 59 37.58 5.06 -0.85
CA ASP A 59 37.52 4.68 0.56
C ASP A 59 38.75 5.28 1.29
N ASP A 60 38.54 6.34 2.06
CA ASP A 60 39.61 7.12 2.70
C ASP A 60 40.19 6.44 3.96
N ASN A 61 39.67 5.27 4.36
CA ASN A 61 40.02 4.64 5.64
C ASN A 61 41.08 3.53 5.54
N THR A 62 41.35 3.01 4.33
CA THR A 62 42.36 1.97 4.10
C THR A 62 42.88 2.13 2.68
N GLY A 63 44.13 2.58 2.53
CA GLY A 63 44.76 3.06 1.28
C GLY A 63 44.85 2.12 0.07
N GLN A 64 43.97 1.12 -0.08
CA GLN A 64 43.76 0.37 -1.33
C GLN A 64 42.30 -0.09 -1.43
N GLY A 65 41.45 0.67 -2.12
CA GLY A 65 40.12 0.18 -2.49
C GLY A 65 39.17 1.26 -2.98
N TYR A 66 39.01 1.39 -4.29
CA TYR A 66 37.85 2.04 -4.87
C TYR A 66 36.62 1.14 -4.64
N LYS A 67 35.57 1.62 -3.96
CA LYS A 67 34.32 0.87 -3.80
C LYS A 67 33.32 1.28 -4.86
N GLU A 68 32.91 0.35 -5.71
CA GLU A 68 31.82 0.56 -6.67
C GLU A 68 30.47 0.52 -5.94
N VAL A 69 29.81 1.69 -5.82
CA VAL A 69 28.47 1.79 -5.23
C VAL A 69 27.46 1.98 -6.36
N LYS A 70 26.49 1.05 -6.46
CA LYS A 70 25.38 1.12 -7.42
C LYS A 70 24.23 1.92 -6.80
N GLU A 71 24.21 3.23 -7.00
CA GLU A 71 23.16 4.11 -6.49
C GLU A 71 21.84 3.92 -7.26
N ILE A 72 20.72 3.92 -6.53
CA ILE A 72 19.39 4.01 -7.11
C ILE A 72 19.22 5.37 -7.79
N ASN A 73 18.52 5.41 -8.92
CA ASN A 73 18.23 6.68 -9.59
C ASN A 73 17.45 7.62 -8.65
N THR A 74 17.90 8.87 -8.52
CA THR A 74 17.28 9.85 -7.60
C THR A 74 15.79 10.08 -7.91
N ASN A 75 15.41 10.10 -9.19
CA ASN A 75 14.01 10.21 -9.60
C ASN A 75 13.20 8.97 -9.17
N LEU A 76 13.76 7.78 -9.35
CA LEU A 76 13.13 6.53 -8.87
C LEU A 76 12.90 6.57 -7.36
N ARG A 77 13.82 7.14 -6.58
CA ARG A 77 13.64 7.28 -5.13
C ARG A 77 12.40 8.12 -4.78
N TYR A 78 12.22 9.28 -5.40
CA TYR A 78 11.05 10.13 -5.14
C TYR A 78 9.74 9.46 -5.56
N VAL A 79 9.76 8.74 -6.69
CA VAL A 79 8.62 7.93 -7.15
C VAL A 79 8.27 6.84 -6.14
N LEU A 80 9.26 6.15 -5.57
CA LEU A 80 9.04 5.12 -4.55
C LEU A 80 8.47 5.70 -3.25
N GLU A 81 8.94 6.86 -2.81
CA GLU A 81 8.38 7.55 -1.63
C GLU A 81 6.89 7.89 -1.83
N GLU A 82 6.52 8.38 -3.01
CA GLU A 82 5.11 8.64 -3.36
C GLU A 82 4.26 7.36 -3.42
N LEU A 83 4.80 6.29 -4.01
CA LEU A 83 4.12 4.99 -4.08
C LEU A 83 3.90 4.38 -2.68
N ASP A 84 4.91 4.45 -1.81
CA ASP A 84 4.81 3.98 -0.43
C ASP A 84 3.73 4.73 0.33
N GLN A 85 3.59 6.04 0.10
CA GLN A 85 2.56 6.84 0.74
C GLN A 85 1.15 6.39 0.31
N ILE A 86 0.96 6.05 -0.97
CA ILE A 86 -0.32 5.57 -1.50
C ILE A 86 -0.65 4.19 -0.94
N CYS A 87 0.27 3.23 -1.05
CA CYS A 87 0.03 1.87 -0.60
C CYS A 87 -0.14 1.76 0.93
N LYS A 88 0.58 2.56 1.73
CA LYS A 88 0.39 2.60 3.20
C LYS A 88 -0.98 3.16 3.59
N ARG A 89 -1.44 4.20 2.89
CA ARG A 89 -2.76 4.79 3.13
C ARG A 89 -3.87 3.77 2.84
N GLU A 90 -3.75 3.04 1.73
CA GLU A 90 -4.72 2.01 1.36
C GLU A 90 -4.80 0.89 2.40
N GLN A 91 -3.66 0.41 2.90
CA GLN A 91 -3.65 -0.61 3.95
C GLN A 91 -4.34 -0.11 5.23
N ALA A 92 -4.08 1.13 5.65
CA ALA A 92 -4.76 1.74 6.80
C ALA A 92 -6.28 1.90 6.59
N GLU A 93 -6.73 2.26 5.39
CA GLU A 93 -8.16 2.37 5.05
C GLU A 93 -8.85 1.00 5.06
N VAL A 94 -8.19 -0.04 4.54
CA VAL A 94 -8.69 -1.42 4.57
C VAL A 94 -8.81 -1.91 6.01
N ASP A 95 -7.79 -1.71 6.84
CA ASP A 95 -7.80 -2.14 8.25
C ASP A 95 -8.89 -1.42 9.04
N LEU A 96 -9.09 -0.12 8.81
CA LEU A 96 -10.15 0.66 9.43
C LEU A 96 -11.53 0.14 9.06
N LYS A 97 -11.75 -0.19 7.77
CA LYS A 97 -13.02 -0.75 7.30
C LYS A 97 -13.33 -2.09 7.98
N HIS A 98 -12.34 -2.97 8.12
CA HIS A 98 -12.51 -4.24 8.82
C HIS A 98 -12.86 -4.02 10.29
N LYS A 99 -12.15 -3.09 10.96
CA LYS A 99 -12.44 -2.74 12.36
C LYS A 99 -13.88 -2.25 12.54
N ILE A 100 -14.37 -1.34 11.67
CA ILE A 100 -15.75 -0.84 11.74
C ILE A 100 -16.77 -1.97 11.56
N LEU A 101 -16.51 -2.92 10.66
CA LEU A 101 -17.39 -4.07 10.45
C LEU A 101 -17.44 -5.00 11.66
N ASP A 102 -16.29 -5.26 12.29
CA ASP A 102 -16.21 -6.06 13.50
C ASP A 102 -16.92 -5.36 14.68
N ASP A 103 -16.72 -4.05 14.82
CA ASP A 103 -17.40 -3.23 15.84
C ASP A 103 -18.93 -3.26 15.64
N LEU A 104 -19.41 -3.20 14.39
CA LEU A 104 -20.83 -3.29 14.05
C LEU A 104 -21.40 -4.66 14.44
N ARG A 105 -20.75 -5.75 14.05
CA ARG A 105 -21.17 -7.13 14.41
C ARG A 105 -21.16 -7.35 15.92
N HIS A 106 -20.17 -6.78 16.60
CA HIS A 106 -20.09 -6.85 18.05
C HIS A 106 -21.28 -6.13 18.69
N LEU A 107 -21.63 -4.94 18.21
CA LEU A 107 -22.80 -4.20 18.68
C LEU A 107 -24.11 -4.95 18.43
N GLU A 108 -24.28 -5.55 17.25
CA GLU A 108 -25.44 -6.39 16.95
C GLU A 108 -25.59 -7.53 17.97
N HIS A 109 -24.48 -8.20 18.31
CA HIS A 109 -24.50 -9.28 19.30
C HIS A 109 -24.84 -8.78 20.71
N VAL A 110 -24.24 -7.66 21.14
CA VAL A 110 -24.53 -7.04 22.44
C VAL A 110 -26.00 -6.65 22.55
N VAL A 111 -26.55 -6.04 21.51
CA VAL A 111 -27.96 -5.62 21.46
C VAL A 111 -28.88 -6.83 21.47
N ALA A 112 -28.60 -7.86 20.67
CA ALA A 112 -29.40 -9.09 20.65
C ALA A 112 -29.46 -9.77 22.01
N ASN A 113 -28.32 -9.89 22.70
CA ASN A 113 -28.27 -10.43 24.06
C ASN A 113 -29.08 -9.57 25.04
N LYS A 114 -28.97 -8.24 24.94
CA LYS A 114 -29.71 -7.33 25.81
C LYS A 114 -31.22 -7.40 25.59
N ILE A 115 -31.65 -7.55 24.34
CA ILE A 115 -33.06 -7.79 24.00
C ILE A 115 -33.55 -9.08 24.66
N ALA A 116 -32.80 -10.18 24.51
CA ALA A 116 -33.17 -11.47 25.09
C ALA A 116 -33.27 -11.44 26.63
N GLU A 117 -32.36 -10.72 27.30
CA GLU A 117 -32.44 -10.48 28.75
C GLU A 117 -33.74 -9.74 29.12
N ILE A 118 -34.05 -8.65 28.42
CA ILE A 118 -35.24 -7.83 28.69
C ILE A 118 -36.53 -8.62 28.43
N GLU A 119 -36.58 -9.40 27.35
CA GLU A 119 -37.71 -10.27 27.03
C GLU A 119 -37.93 -11.33 28.12
N ALA A 120 -36.86 -11.98 28.59
CA ALA A 120 -36.95 -12.96 29.67
C ALA A 120 -37.42 -12.33 31.00
N ASP A 121 -36.99 -11.10 31.30
CA ASP A 121 -37.45 -10.38 32.49
C ASP A 121 -38.92 -9.94 32.38
N LEU A 122 -39.37 -9.55 31.17
CA LEU A 122 -40.79 -9.31 30.89
C LEU A 122 -41.65 -10.57 31.08
N GLU A 123 -41.19 -11.73 30.61
CA GLU A 123 -41.90 -13.01 30.82
C GLU A 123 -42.07 -13.36 32.31
N LYS A 124 -41.03 -13.13 33.12
CA LYS A 124 -41.10 -13.36 34.58
C LYS A 124 -42.13 -12.46 35.26
N LEU A 125 -42.28 -11.22 34.79
CA LEU A 125 -43.22 -10.25 35.36
C LEU A 125 -44.66 -10.49 34.89
N THR A 126 -44.86 -11.06 33.70
CA THR A 126 -46.18 -11.32 33.10
C THR A 126 -46.75 -12.69 33.46
N ARG A 127 -45.94 -13.65 33.92
CA ARG A 127 -46.42 -14.85 34.62
C ARG A 127 -46.87 -14.51 36.05
N LYS A 128 -48.05 -13.91 36.18
CA LYS A 128 -48.84 -13.81 37.42
C LYS A 128 -50.29 -14.16 37.15
#